data_AF-A0A537ZZM8-F1
#
_entry.id   AF-A0A537ZZM8-F1
#
_cell.length_a   1.000
_cell.length_b   1.000
_cell.length_c   1.000
_cell.angle_alpha   90.00
_cell.angle_beta   90.00
_cell.angle_gamma   90.00
#
_symmetry.space_group_name_H-M   'P 1'
#
loop_
_entity.id
_entity.type
_entity.pdbx_description
1 polymer ?
#
loop_
_entity_poly.entity_id
_entity_poly.type
_entity_poly.pdbx_seq_one_letter_code
_entity_poly.pdbx_strand_id
1 'polypeptide(L)'
;MPDGRRFDLVLANLPYVGEDEWERLAPEITRYEPREALVAGADGVEAIASTVPAALAALEPGASLALEVGAGQAGPVAELLVDLGLHQVEGRQDLAGIPRVVLGSQ
;
A
#
# COMPACT_ATOMS: atom_id res chain seq x y z
N MET A 1 -10.63 12.20 -5.47
CA MET A 1 -11.51 12.20 -4.28
C MET A 1 -12.65 13.18 -4.51
N PRO A 2 -13.90 12.88 -4.09
CA PRO A 2 -15.03 13.75 -4.37
C PRO A 2 -14.97 15.04 -3.54
N ASP A 3 -15.19 16.18 -4.21
CA ASP A 3 -15.49 17.52 -3.66
C ASP A 3 -14.46 18.17 -2.71
N GLY A 4 -13.17 17.83 -2.80
CA GLY A 4 -12.14 18.45 -1.94
C GLY A 4 -12.26 18.07 -0.46
N ARG A 5 -13.03 17.02 -0.16
CA ARG A 5 -13.10 16.43 1.19
C ARG A 5 -11.73 15.91 1.61
N ARG A 6 -11.40 16.21 2.86
CA ARG A 6 -10.25 15.68 3.57
C ARG A 6 -10.69 14.63 4.58
N PHE A 7 -9.77 13.75 4.95
CA PHE A 7 -10.02 12.61 5.81
C PHE A 7 -9.02 12.57 6.98
N ASP A 8 -9.50 12.15 8.15
CA ASP A 8 -8.66 11.91 9.33
C ASP A 8 -7.86 10.60 9.23
N LEU A 9 -8.27 9.69 8.35
CA LEU A 9 -7.63 8.43 8.10
C LEU A 9 -7.91 7.95 6.67
N VAL A 10 -6.84 7.54 5.97
CA VAL A 10 -6.94 6.80 4.71
C VAL A 10 -6.35 5.41 4.92
N LEU A 11 -7.10 4.39 4.52
CA LEU A 11 -6.69 2.99 4.54
C LEU A 11 -6.76 2.44 3.12
N ALA A 12 -5.76 1.69 2.70
CA ALA A 12 -5.81 1.00 1.41
C ALA A 12 -5.10 -0.35 1.46
N ASN A 13 -5.74 -1.35 0.86
CA ASN A 13 -5.08 -2.58 0.41
C ASN A 13 -5.00 -2.48 -1.11
N LEU A 14 -3.83 -2.08 -1.60
CA LEU A 14 -3.57 -1.86 -3.02
C LEU A 14 -3.00 -3.14 -3.64
N PRO A 15 -3.12 -3.33 -4.97
CA PRO A 15 -2.37 -4.36 -5.67
C PRO A 15 -0.88 -4.27 -5.30
N TYR A 16 -0.26 -5.41 -5.01
CA TYR A 16 1.14 -5.47 -4.56
C TYR A 16 1.97 -6.59 -5.22
N VAL A 17 1.37 -7.35 -6.13
CA VAL A 17 2.03 -8.45 -6.83
C VAL A 17 2.81 -7.89 -8.03
N GLY A 18 4.06 -8.31 -8.18
CA GLY A 18 4.85 -8.03 -9.37
C GLY A 18 4.39 -8.84 -10.60
N GLU A 19 4.60 -8.31 -11.80
CA GLU A 19 4.28 -8.99 -13.07
C GLU A 19 4.87 -10.40 -13.13
N ASP A 20 6.13 -10.56 -12.73
CA ASP A 20 6.86 -11.84 -12.76
C ASP A 20 6.40 -12.85 -11.70
N GLU A 21 5.60 -12.40 -10.72
CA GLU A 21 5.07 -13.24 -9.65
C GLU A 21 3.71 -13.85 -10.01
N TRP A 22 2.96 -13.24 -10.95
CA TRP A 22 1.61 -13.65 -11.31
C TRP A 22 1.52 -15.14 -11.66
N GLU A 23 2.44 -15.63 -12.49
CA GLU A 23 2.46 -17.04 -12.91
C GLU A 23 2.85 -18.01 -11.78
N ARG A 24 3.43 -17.51 -10.69
CA ARG A 24 3.85 -18.30 -9.52
C ARG A 24 2.79 -18.35 -8.42
N LEU A 25 1.73 -17.55 -8.54
CA LEU A 25 0.62 -17.56 -7.59
C LEU A 25 -0.13 -18.89 -7.65
N ALA A 26 -0.83 -19.20 -6.55
CA ALA A 26 -1.68 -20.38 -6.48
C ALA A 26 -2.71 -20.36 -7.63
N PRO A 27 -2.99 -21.50 -8.29
CA PRO A 27 -3.92 -21.56 -9.41
C PRO A 27 -5.31 -21.01 -9.08
N GLU A 28 -5.75 -21.12 -7.83
CA GLU A 28 -7.01 -20.58 -7.35
C GLU A 28 -7.03 -19.05 -7.47
N ILE A 29 -5.92 -18.37 -7.17
CA ILE A 29 -5.81 -16.92 -7.26
C ILE A 29 -5.88 -16.50 -8.73
N THR A 30 -5.05 -17.09 -9.60
CA THR A 30 -4.99 -16.71 -11.02
C THR A 30 -6.26 -17.08 -11.80
N ARG A 31 -7.09 -18.01 -11.29
CA ARG A 31 -8.36 -18.43 -11.91
C ARG A 31 -9.57 -17.64 -11.42
N TYR A 32 -9.58 -17.20 -10.16
CA TYR A 32 -10.78 -16.65 -9.53
C TYR A 32 -10.66 -15.19 -9.10
N GLU A 33 -9.46 -14.66 -8.96
CA GLU A 33 -9.26 -13.25 -8.63
C GLU A 33 -8.97 -12.40 -9.87
N PRO A 34 -9.57 -11.19 -9.98
CA PRO A 34 -9.24 -10.27 -11.05
C PRO A 34 -7.76 -9.88 -10.99
N ARG A 35 -7.03 -10.06 -12.10
CA ARG A 35 -5.60 -9.70 -12.18
C ARG A 35 -5.32 -8.25 -11.77
N GLU A 36 -6.20 -7.32 -12.18
CA GLU A 36 -6.10 -5.89 -11.86
C GLU A 36 -6.20 -5.59 -10.36
N ALA A 37 -6.79 -6.49 -9.57
CA ALA A 37 -6.87 -6.34 -8.12
C ALA A 37 -5.57 -6.75 -7.41
N LEU A 38 -4.66 -7.43 -8.12
CA LEU A 38 -3.48 -8.06 -7.53
C LEU A 38 -2.17 -7.52 -8.10
N VAL A 39 -2.07 -7.38 -9.42
CA VAL A 39 -0.84 -6.97 -10.11
C VAL A 39 -0.68 -5.45 -10.06
N ALA A 40 0.42 -4.99 -9.47
CA ALA A 40 0.71 -3.56 -9.28
C ALA A 40 1.59 -2.97 -10.40
N GLY A 41 2.42 -3.80 -11.03
CA GLY A 41 3.49 -3.37 -11.94
C GLY A 41 4.64 -4.38 -11.92
N ALA A 42 5.83 -3.96 -12.35
CA ALA A 42 7.00 -4.84 -12.40
C ALA A 42 7.41 -5.34 -11.01
N ASP A 43 7.51 -4.43 -10.04
CA ASP A 43 8.09 -4.71 -8.72
C ASP A 43 7.04 -4.79 -7.59
N GLY A 44 5.76 -4.59 -7.91
CA GLY A 44 4.68 -4.72 -6.94
C GLY A 44 4.47 -3.49 -6.05
N VAL A 45 5.14 -2.36 -6.32
CA VAL A 45 5.07 -1.13 -5.51
C VAL A 45 4.50 0.08 -6.28
N GLU A 46 4.24 -0.08 -7.57
CA GLU A 46 3.86 1.01 -8.46
C GLU A 46 2.44 1.53 -8.19
N ALA A 47 1.52 0.64 -7.78
CA ALA A 47 0.20 1.05 -7.32
C ALA A 47 0.29 1.96 -6.08
N ILE A 48 1.19 1.63 -5.15
CA ILE A 48 1.47 2.45 -3.96
C ILE A 48 2.07 3.79 -4.39
N ALA A 49 3.16 3.77 -5.16
CA ALA A 49 3.88 4.97 -5.58
C ALA A 49 2.98 5.96 -6.36
N SER A 50 2.06 5.46 -7.19
CA SER A 50 1.13 6.28 -7.97
C SER A 50 -0.08 6.79 -7.16
N THR A 51 -0.53 6.06 -6.15
CA THR A 51 -1.76 6.40 -5.40
C THR A 51 -1.48 7.28 -4.18
N VAL A 52 -0.38 7.03 -3.47
CA VAL A 52 -0.08 7.69 -2.19
C VAL A 52 -0.05 9.21 -2.29
N PRO A 53 0.56 9.87 -3.31
CA PRO A 53 0.56 11.33 -3.37
C PRO A 53 -0.86 11.95 -3.36
N ALA A 54 -1.81 11.32 -4.06
CA ALA A 54 -3.19 11.76 -4.07
C ALA A 54 -3.92 11.47 -2.74
N ALA A 55 -3.57 10.36 -2.08
CA ALA A 55 -4.08 10.05 -0.74
C ALA A 55 -3.62 11.09 0.29
N LEU A 56 -2.34 11.49 0.26
CA LEU A 56 -1.78 12.49 1.16
C LEU A 56 -2.38 13.88 0.97
N ALA A 57 -2.66 14.26 -0.28
CA ALA A 57 -3.35 15.51 -0.58
C ALA A 57 -4.79 15.56 -0.03
N ALA A 58 -5.38 14.38 0.24
CA ALA A 58 -6.72 14.23 0.79
C ALA A 58 -6.73 14.04 2.32
N LEU A 59 -5.58 14.15 3.00
CA LEU A 59 -5.51 14.07 4.46
C LEU A 59 -5.75 15.44 5.12
N GLU A 60 -6.37 15.42 6.30
CA GLU A 60 -6.28 16.54 7.23
C GLU A 60 -4.86 16.65 7.82
N PRO A 61 -4.38 17.83 8.25
CA PRO A 61 -3.09 17.94 8.94
C PRO A 61 -3.03 17.05 10.19
N GLY A 62 -1.99 16.24 10.33
CA GLY A 62 -1.85 15.27 11.43
C GLY A 62 -2.67 13.97 11.24
N ALA A 63 -3.41 13.83 10.15
CA ALA A 63 -4.15 12.61 9.83
C ALA A 63 -3.20 11.49 9.36
N SER A 64 -3.71 10.25 9.38
CA SER A 64 -2.90 9.06 9.13
C SER A 64 -3.22 8.38 7.81
N LEU A 65 -2.22 7.71 7.25
CA LEU A 65 -2.31 6.76 6.15
C LEU A 65 -1.86 5.40 6.67
N ALA A 66 -2.60 4.33 6.34
CA ALA A 66 -2.10 2.96 6.50
C ALA A 66 -2.34 2.14 5.24
N LEU A 67 -1.32 1.41 4.83
CA LEU A 67 -1.29 0.60 3.61
C LEU A 67 -1.03 -0.86 3.97
N GLU A 68 -1.87 -1.77 3.49
CA GLU A 68 -1.51 -3.18 3.44
C GLU A 68 -0.46 -3.41 2.35
N VAL A 69 0.55 -4.23 2.63
CA VAL A 69 1.69 -4.49 1.75
C VAL A 69 2.00 -5.99 1.63
N GLY A 70 2.63 -6.38 0.52
CA GLY A 70 3.19 -7.71 0.31
C GLY A 70 4.26 -8.07 1.35
N ALA A 71 4.43 -9.38 1.60
CA ALA A 71 5.51 -9.85 2.45
C ALA A 71 6.87 -9.41 1.87
N GLY A 72 7.70 -8.76 2.69
CA GLY A 72 9.00 -8.22 2.27
C GLY A 72 8.95 -6.78 1.71
N GLN A 73 7.77 -6.21 1.47
CA GLN A 73 7.64 -4.84 0.94
C GLN A 73 7.56 -3.76 2.03
N ALA A 74 7.39 -4.13 3.29
CA ALA A 74 7.22 -3.16 4.38
C ALA A 74 8.39 -2.16 4.50
N GLY A 75 9.64 -2.60 4.29
CA GLY A 75 10.81 -1.72 4.33
C GLY A 75 10.81 -0.68 3.21
N PRO A 76 10.82 -1.11 1.92
CA PRO A 76 10.78 -0.20 0.78
C PRO A 76 9.58 0.77 0.82
N VAL A 77 8.40 0.28 1.24
CA VAL A 77 7.21 1.15 1.35
C VAL A 77 7.37 2.15 2.48
N ALA A 78 7.96 1.77 3.62
CA ALA A 78 8.23 2.73 4.70
C ALA A 78 9.19 3.85 4.26
N GLU A 79 10.25 3.51 3.53
CA GLU A 79 11.19 4.50 2.96
C GLU A 79 10.45 5.46 2.01
N LEU A 80 9.63 4.92 1.10
CA LEU A 80 8.81 5.73 0.20
C LEU A 80 7.87 6.69 0.95
N LEU A 81 7.22 6.24 2.02
CA LEU A 81 6.33 7.11 2.80
C LEU A 81 7.11 8.22 3.52
N VAL A 82 8.31 7.94 4.04
CA VAL A 82 9.18 8.97 4.63
C VAL A 82 9.60 10.00 3.58
N ASP A 83 9.99 9.54 2.39
CA ASP A 83 10.38 10.43 1.28
C ASP A 83 9.23 11.31 0.78
N LEU A 84 7.99 10.81 0.89
CA LEU A 84 6.77 11.56 0.60
C LEU A 84 6.32 12.49 1.75
N GLY A 85 7.08 12.54 2.84
CA GLY A 85 6.90 13.49 3.93
C GLY A 85 6.04 12.99 5.09
N LEU A 86 5.72 11.69 5.17
CA LEU A 86 5.06 11.17 6.37
C LEU A 86 6.05 11.07 7.53
N HIS A 87 5.48 11.23 8.72
CA HIS A 87 6.14 11.09 10.00
C HIS A 87 5.67 9.84 10.73
N GLN A 88 6.44 9.44 11.75
CA GLN A 88 6.14 8.28 12.61
C GLN A 88 5.86 7.00 11.82
N VAL A 89 6.56 6.82 10.69
CA VAL A 89 6.34 5.68 9.80
C VAL A 89 6.79 4.39 10.49
N GLU A 90 5.91 3.40 10.55
CA GLU A 90 6.18 2.12 11.19
C GLU A 90 5.50 0.95 10.46
N GLY A 91 6.10 -0.23 10.59
CA GLY A 91 5.51 -1.49 10.15
C GLY A 91 4.73 -2.16 11.29
N ARG A 92 3.59 -2.76 10.96
CA ARG A 92 2.79 -3.60 11.84
C ARG A 92 2.69 -5.02 11.27
N GLN A 93 2.88 -5.97 12.17
CA GLN A 93 2.80 -7.38 11.85
C GLN A 93 1.35 -7.86 11.90
N ASP A 94 1.03 -8.83 11.05
CA ASP A 94 -0.18 -9.61 11.17
C ASP A 94 -0.07 -10.65 12.32
N LEU A 95 -1.09 -11.49 12.46
CA LEU A 95 -1.12 -12.55 13.48
C LEU A 95 -0.07 -13.65 13.26
N ALA A 96 0.51 -13.73 12.06
CA ALA A 96 1.58 -14.67 11.72
C ALA A 96 2.98 -14.07 11.95
N GLY A 97 3.07 -12.81 12.43
CA GLY A 97 4.34 -12.12 12.65
C GLY A 97 4.95 -11.53 11.37
N ILE A 98 4.20 -11.50 10.27
CA ILE A 98 4.66 -10.97 8.99
C ILE A 98 4.32 -9.48 8.93
N PRO A 99 5.29 -8.58 8.65
CA PRO A 99 4.99 -7.18 8.39
C PRO A 99 4.04 -7.06 7.18
N ARG A 100 2.80 -6.64 7.44
CA ARG A 100 1.73 -6.56 6.43
C ARG A 100 1.11 -5.18 6.33
N VAL A 101 1.33 -4.30 7.31
CA VAL A 101 0.81 -2.93 7.26
C VAL A 101 1.95 -1.95 7.48
N VAL A 102 2.03 -0.91 6.66
CA VAL A 102 2.88 0.26 6.91
C VAL A 102 1.97 1.47 7.13
N LEU A 103 2.19 2.21 8.20
CA LEU A 103 1.40 3.39 8.55
C LEU A 103 2.29 4.57 8.94
N GLY A 104 1.76 5.78 8.78
CA GLY A 104 2.37 7.03 9.23
C GLY A 104 1.36 8.18 9.22
N SER A 105 1.78 9.35 9.67
CA SER A 105 0.95 10.56 9.74
C SER A 105 1.54 11.70 8.92
N GLN A 106 0.69 12.55 8.34
CA GLN A 106 1.11 13.80 7.69
C GLN A 106 1.59 14.84 8.71
#